data_AF-I1XCL2-F1
#
_entry.id   AF-I1XCL2-F1
#
_cell.length_a   1.000
_cell.length_b   1.000
_cell.length_c   1.000
_cell.angle_alpha   90.00
_cell.angle_beta   90.00
_cell.angle_gamma   90.00
#
_symmetry.space_group_name_H-M   'P 1'
#
loop_
_entity.id
_entity.type
_entity.pdbx_description
1 polymer ?
#
loop_
_entity_poly.entity_id
_entity_poly.type
_entity_poly.pdbx_seq_one_letter_code
_entity_poly.pdbx_strand_id
1 'polypeptide(L)'
;FVNNINTHEGGTHEDGLKQALIRDINRYADTVIKNNKTPSKFSWDDIKEGMMCILSVRHTDPQYEGQTKTKLSNPDAKEAVNIIIGNAFEEFLLKSPEDAKAILDKNVNAQKARVAAQRAREETRRKSALDSFSLPGKLADCETKDSNIAELYLVEGDSAGGSAKTGRNRKFQAILPLRGKVLNVERVTEARAFS
;
A
#
# COMPACT_ATOMS: atom_id res chain seq x y z
N PHE A 1 12.53 7.33 20.23
CA PHE A 1 13.72 7.91 20.89
C PHE A 1 14.48 6.83 21.65
N VAL A 2 15.81 6.84 21.58
CA VAL A 2 16.69 5.97 22.36
C VAL A 2 17.79 6.84 22.96
N ASN A 3 17.96 6.82 24.29
CA ASN A 3 18.93 7.65 24.99
C ASN A 3 18.88 9.15 24.58
N ASN A 4 17.68 9.71 24.49
CA ASN A 4 17.39 11.08 24.03
C ASN A 4 17.72 11.37 22.55
N ILE A 5 18.16 10.39 21.77
CA ILE A 5 18.40 10.52 20.33
C ILE A 5 17.11 10.17 19.57
N ASN A 6 16.78 10.97 18.55
CA ASN A 6 15.63 10.73 17.69
C ASN A 6 15.96 9.68 16.61
N THR A 7 15.38 8.49 16.77
CA THR A 7 15.44 7.38 15.82
C THR A 7 14.33 7.51 14.77
N HIS A 8 14.47 8.44 13.82
CA HIS A 8 13.40 8.77 12.88
C HIS A 8 13.14 7.70 11.81
N GLU A 9 14.08 6.78 11.60
CA GLU A 9 13.88 5.59 10.76
C GLU A 9 13.30 4.40 11.56
N GLY A 10 12.98 4.62 12.84
CA GLY A 10 12.39 3.64 13.73
C GLY A 10 13.40 2.69 14.35
N GLY A 11 13.07 1.41 14.41
CA GLY A 11 13.97 0.36 14.90
C GLY A 11 13.28 -0.68 15.78
N THR A 12 14.09 -1.51 16.41
CA THR A 12 13.64 -2.68 17.18
C THR A 12 12.71 -2.31 18.35
N HIS A 13 12.93 -1.19 19.02
CA HIS A 13 12.04 -0.67 20.09
C HIS A 13 10.64 -0.33 19.56
N GLU A 14 10.53 0.29 18.39
CA GLU A 14 9.24 0.59 17.75
C GLU A 14 8.54 -0.67 17.25
N ASP A 15 9.29 -1.64 16.72
CA ASP A 15 8.75 -2.94 16.34
C ASP A 15 8.16 -3.68 17.55
N GLY A 16 8.80 -3.56 18.73
CA GLY A 16 8.31 -4.13 19.98
C GLY A 16 6.95 -3.56 20.37
N LEU A 17 6.84 -2.23 20.34
CA LEU A 17 5.59 -1.49 20.59
C LEU A 17 4.49 -1.90 19.61
N LYS A 18 4.79 -1.88 18.31
CA LYS A 18 3.87 -2.28 17.24
C LYS A 18 3.34 -3.69 17.46
N GLN A 19 4.21 -4.64 17.75
CA GLN A 19 3.82 -6.03 17.97
C GLN A 19 2.94 -6.19 19.23
N ALA A 20 3.25 -5.48 20.31
CA ALA A 20 2.43 -5.52 21.53
C ALA A 20 1.02 -5.00 21.26
N LEU A 21 0.90 -3.79 20.70
CA LEU A 21 -0.39 -3.18 20.42
C LEU A 21 -1.25 -4.02 19.46
N ILE A 22 -0.66 -4.57 18.38
CA ILE A 22 -1.39 -5.47 17.47
C ILE A 22 -1.93 -6.69 18.21
N ARG A 23 -1.09 -7.34 19.01
CA ARG A 23 -1.48 -8.55 19.75
C ARG A 23 -2.61 -8.25 20.73
N ASP A 24 -2.45 -7.20 21.53
CA ASP A 24 -3.30 -6.97 22.70
C ASP A 24 -4.64 -6.32 22.30
N ILE A 25 -4.66 -5.43 21.29
CA ILE A 25 -5.92 -4.93 20.72
C ILE A 25 -6.74 -6.04 20.08
N ASN A 26 -6.12 -6.90 19.26
CA ASN A 26 -6.84 -8.00 18.61
C ASN A 26 -7.35 -9.02 19.65
N ARG A 27 -6.56 -9.34 20.67
CA ARG A 27 -6.98 -10.23 21.76
C ARG A 27 -8.16 -9.65 22.53
N TYR A 28 -8.11 -8.37 22.86
CA TYR A 28 -9.20 -7.68 23.55
C TYR A 28 -10.46 -7.64 22.67
N ALA A 29 -10.32 -7.32 21.38
CA ALA A 29 -11.40 -7.35 20.42
C ALA A 29 -12.09 -8.73 20.36
N ASP A 30 -11.34 -9.83 20.36
CA ASP A 30 -11.88 -11.19 20.35
C ASP A 30 -12.73 -11.51 21.60
N THR A 31 -12.43 -10.89 22.75
CA THR A 31 -13.21 -11.07 23.97
C THR A 31 -14.52 -10.29 23.97
N VAL A 32 -14.54 -9.10 23.36
CA VAL A 32 -15.69 -8.18 23.33
C VAL A 32 -16.63 -8.46 22.13
N ILE A 33 -16.07 -8.78 20.96
CA ILE A 33 -16.80 -8.91 19.68
C ILE A 33 -17.22 -10.39 19.44
N LYS A 34 -17.77 -11.06 20.46
CA LYS A 34 -18.20 -12.47 20.32
C LYS A 34 -19.47 -12.67 19.48
N ASN A 35 -20.21 -11.61 19.14
CA ASN A 35 -21.60 -11.72 18.67
C ASN A 35 -21.91 -11.16 17.27
N ASN A 36 -20.93 -10.73 16.48
CA ASN A 36 -21.21 -10.30 15.10
C ASN A 36 -20.11 -10.75 14.16
N LYS A 37 -20.52 -11.25 12.97
CA LYS A 37 -19.69 -11.66 11.82
C LYS A 37 -18.29 -11.04 11.88
N THR A 38 -17.33 -11.86 12.29
CA THR A 38 -16.00 -11.44 12.72
C THR A 38 -15.38 -10.45 11.72
N PRO A 39 -15.05 -9.21 12.13
CA PRO A 39 -14.15 -8.39 11.33
C PRO A 39 -12.82 -9.15 11.15
N SER A 40 -12.12 -8.89 10.06
CA SER A 40 -10.74 -9.34 9.93
C SER A 40 -9.90 -8.76 11.09
N LYS A 41 -8.79 -9.42 11.45
CA LYS A 41 -7.87 -8.88 12.45
C LYS A 41 -7.42 -7.47 12.06
N PHE A 42 -7.31 -6.58 13.05
CA PHE A 42 -6.78 -5.24 12.84
C PHE A 42 -5.31 -5.32 12.45
N SER A 43 -4.95 -4.61 11.38
CA SER A 43 -3.58 -4.40 10.95
C SER A 43 -2.94 -3.23 11.70
N TRP A 44 -1.62 -3.05 11.56
CA TRP A 44 -0.95 -1.89 12.14
C TRP A 44 -1.47 -0.56 11.61
N ASP A 45 -1.82 -0.50 10.32
CA ASP A 45 -2.35 0.72 9.70
C ASP A 45 -3.72 1.09 10.28
N ASP A 46 -4.51 0.09 10.69
CA ASP A 46 -5.79 0.32 11.35
C ASP A 46 -5.58 0.87 12.78
N ILE A 47 -4.58 0.34 13.51
CA ILE A 47 -4.29 0.69 14.91
C ILE A 47 -3.60 2.05 15.05
N LYS A 48 -2.66 2.37 14.15
CA LYS A 48 -1.88 3.60 14.22
C LYS A 48 -2.67 4.83 13.75
N GLU A 49 -3.83 4.64 13.14
CA GLU A 49 -4.67 5.73 12.64
C GLU A 49 -5.01 6.71 13.77
N GLY A 50 -4.61 7.97 13.58
CA GLY A 50 -4.84 9.04 14.55
C GLY A 50 -4.27 8.76 15.94
N MET A 51 -3.27 7.89 16.06
CA MET A 51 -2.53 7.63 17.29
C MET A 51 -1.34 8.58 17.37
N MET A 52 -1.18 9.22 18.54
CA MET A 52 0.03 9.96 18.88
C MET A 52 0.74 9.22 20.01
N CYS A 53 1.99 8.84 19.78
CA CYS A 53 2.78 8.08 20.75
C CYS A 53 4.20 8.64 20.81
N ILE A 54 4.73 8.77 22.02
CA ILE A 54 6.14 9.09 22.26
C ILE A 54 6.75 7.87 22.94
N LEU A 55 7.63 7.17 22.23
CA LEU A 55 8.41 6.06 22.77
C LEU A 55 9.83 6.52 23.07
N SER A 56 10.22 6.46 24.35
CA SER A 56 11.56 6.78 24.81
C SER A 56 12.15 5.60 25.59
N VAL A 57 13.24 5.03 25.07
CA VAL A 57 13.92 3.88 25.67
C VAL A 57 15.29 4.32 26.17
N ARG A 58 15.73 3.75 27.30
CA ARG A 58 17.10 3.86 27.80
C ARG A 58 17.79 2.50 27.64
N HIS A 59 18.91 2.50 26.94
CA HIS A 59 19.66 1.28 26.61
C HIS A 59 21.13 1.47 26.98
N THR A 60 21.74 0.52 27.66
CA THR A 60 23.13 0.62 28.14
C THR A 60 24.12 0.55 26.99
N ASP A 61 23.92 -0.36 26.05
CA ASP A 61 24.77 -0.53 24.86
C ASP A 61 23.95 -0.51 23.55
N PRO A 62 23.50 0.68 23.08
CA PRO A 62 22.66 0.77 21.88
C PRO A 62 23.48 0.63 20.59
N GLN A 63 23.06 -0.32 19.76
CA GLN A 63 23.55 -0.59 18.41
C GLN A 63 22.58 0.01 17.38
N TYR A 64 23.12 0.68 16.36
CA TYR A 64 22.34 1.33 15.32
C TYR A 64 22.73 0.83 13.93
N GLU A 65 21.79 0.86 13.00
CA GLU A 65 22.10 0.70 11.58
C GLU A 65 22.74 1.99 11.05
N GLY A 66 23.98 1.90 10.59
CA GLY A 66 24.72 3.01 10.00
C GLY A 66 25.24 4.06 11.01
N GLN A 67 25.97 5.04 10.49
CA GLN A 67 26.66 6.06 11.30
C GLN A 67 25.70 7.10 11.91
N THR A 68 24.58 7.37 11.24
CA THR A 68 23.66 8.47 11.58
C THR A 68 22.75 8.16 12.78
N LYS A 69 22.88 6.98 13.41
CA LYS A 69 22.11 6.55 14.60
C LYS A 69 20.59 6.71 14.45
N THR A 70 20.10 6.42 13.25
CA THR A 70 18.71 6.69 12.83
C THR A 70 17.76 5.55 13.13
N LYS A 71 18.28 4.32 13.21
CA LYS A 71 17.50 3.10 13.43
C LYS A 71 18.17 2.18 14.43
N LEU A 72 17.45 1.80 15.49
CA LEU A 72 17.96 0.89 16.53
C LEU A 72 17.93 -0.56 16.02
N SER A 73 18.99 -1.33 16.29
CA SER A 73 19.13 -2.73 15.86
C SER A 73 19.16 -3.76 17.00
N ASN A 74 19.15 -3.33 18.27
CA ASN A 74 19.15 -4.20 19.47
C ASN A 74 17.90 -5.10 19.55
N PRO A 75 18.01 -6.44 19.44
CA PRO A 75 16.85 -7.33 19.54
C PRO A 75 16.22 -7.35 20.94
N ASP A 76 17.03 -7.20 21.99
CA ASP A 76 16.60 -7.14 23.39
C ASP A 76 15.72 -5.92 23.68
N ALA A 77 15.97 -4.78 23.00
CA ALA A 77 15.10 -3.61 23.09
C ALA A 77 13.67 -3.92 22.59
N LYS A 78 13.52 -4.74 21.55
CA LYS A 78 12.21 -5.16 21.05
C LYS A 78 11.45 -6.00 22.08
N GLU A 79 12.13 -6.99 22.64
CA GLU A 79 11.55 -7.90 23.62
C GLU A 79 11.13 -7.14 24.89
N ALA A 80 12.02 -6.31 25.43
CA ALA A 80 11.76 -5.50 26.61
C ALA A 80 10.55 -4.57 26.42
N VAL A 81 10.49 -3.83 25.30
CA VAL A 81 9.35 -2.95 25.01
C VAL A 81 8.06 -3.75 24.84
N ASN A 82 8.12 -4.89 24.12
CA ASN A 82 6.93 -5.70 23.87
C ASN A 82 6.29 -6.23 25.16
N ILE A 83 7.13 -6.70 26.10
CA ILE A 83 6.67 -7.23 27.40
C ILE A 83 6.09 -6.11 28.26
N ILE A 84 6.84 -5.01 28.44
CA ILE A 84 6.44 -3.92 29.33
C ILE A 84 5.15 -3.26 28.83
N ILE A 85 5.11 -2.89 27.55
CA ILE A 85 3.93 -2.25 26.97
C ILE A 85 2.77 -3.23 26.90
N GLY A 86 3.03 -4.49 26.54
CA GLY A 86 1.95 -5.48 26.44
C GLY A 86 1.23 -5.69 27.76
N ASN A 87 2.00 -5.89 28.85
CA ASN A 87 1.42 -6.08 30.18
C ASN A 87 0.64 -4.84 30.64
N ALA A 88 1.24 -3.65 30.51
CA ALA A 88 0.61 -2.40 30.94
C ALA A 88 -0.65 -2.06 30.12
N PHE A 89 -0.61 -2.34 28.81
CA PHE A 89 -1.73 -2.04 27.92
C PHE A 89 -2.86 -3.05 28.08
N GLU A 90 -2.57 -4.34 28.26
CA GLU A 90 -3.59 -5.35 28.60
C GLU A 90 -4.29 -5.01 29.92
N GLU A 91 -3.52 -4.60 30.95
CA GLU A 91 -4.07 -4.13 32.22
C GLU A 91 -4.95 -2.88 32.04
N PHE A 92 -4.51 -1.89 31.24
CA PHE A 92 -5.29 -0.69 30.94
C PHE A 92 -6.62 -1.02 30.27
N LEU A 93 -6.63 -1.89 29.24
CA LEU A 93 -7.85 -2.27 28.53
C LEU A 93 -8.89 -2.94 29.45
N LEU A 94 -8.43 -3.67 30.46
CA LEU A 94 -9.29 -4.32 31.45
C LEU A 94 -9.82 -3.33 32.51
N LYS A 95 -8.99 -2.38 32.95
CA LYS A 95 -9.35 -1.38 33.96
C LYS A 95 -10.26 -0.26 33.42
N SER A 96 -10.09 0.10 32.15
CA SER A 96 -10.81 1.20 31.49
C SER A 96 -11.65 0.71 30.31
N PRO A 97 -12.77 0.01 30.55
CA PRO A 97 -13.57 -0.59 29.47
C PRO A 97 -14.23 0.43 28.53
N GLU A 98 -14.56 1.64 29.01
CA GLU A 98 -15.12 2.70 28.16
C GLU A 98 -14.09 3.21 27.15
N ASP A 99 -12.87 3.51 27.62
CA ASP A 99 -11.76 3.92 26.76
C ASP A 99 -11.36 2.80 25.80
N ALA A 100 -11.29 1.56 26.29
CA ALA A 100 -10.96 0.40 25.47
C ALA A 100 -11.97 0.20 24.33
N LYS A 101 -13.27 0.38 24.61
CA LYS A 101 -14.32 0.36 23.59
C LYS A 101 -14.15 1.50 22.58
N ALA A 102 -13.88 2.72 23.04
CA ALA A 102 -13.66 3.86 22.14
C ALA A 102 -12.45 3.64 21.21
N ILE A 103 -11.37 3.06 21.72
CA ILE A 103 -10.20 2.65 20.93
C ILE A 103 -10.60 1.61 19.88
N LEU A 104 -11.34 0.57 20.26
CA LEU A 104 -11.82 -0.45 19.32
C LEU A 104 -12.73 0.14 18.24
N ASP A 105 -13.69 0.98 18.59
CA ASP A 105 -14.61 1.60 17.63
C ASP A 105 -13.86 2.46 16.60
N LYS A 106 -12.82 3.19 17.04
CA LYS A 106 -11.93 3.92 16.13
C LYS A 106 -11.20 2.99 15.17
N ASN A 107 -10.62 1.89 15.68
CA ASN A 107 -9.92 0.90 14.86
C ASN A 107 -10.87 0.21 13.85
N VAL A 108 -12.13 -0.05 14.23
CA VAL A 108 -13.17 -0.56 13.32
C VAL A 108 -13.44 0.42 12.19
N ASN A 109 -13.55 1.71 12.50
CA ASN A 109 -13.77 2.73 11.48
C ASN A 109 -12.58 2.86 10.53
N ALA A 110 -11.35 2.86 11.05
CA ALA A 110 -10.13 2.87 10.25
C ALA A 110 -10.06 1.64 9.32
N GLN A 111 -10.36 0.45 9.84
CA GLN A 111 -10.39 -0.79 9.07
C GLN A 111 -11.44 -0.75 7.95
N LYS A 112 -12.66 -0.29 8.24
CA LYS A 112 -13.71 -0.13 7.22
C LYS A 112 -13.27 0.81 6.12
N ALA A 113 -12.65 1.94 6.47
CA ALA A 113 -12.12 2.90 5.49
C ALA A 113 -11.03 2.28 4.61
N ARG A 114 -10.08 1.55 5.21
CA ARG A 114 -9.01 0.86 4.46
C ARG A 114 -9.58 -0.19 3.51
N VAL A 115 -10.49 -1.04 3.98
CA VAL A 115 -11.11 -2.09 3.14
C VAL A 115 -11.95 -1.47 2.02
N ALA A 116 -12.69 -0.40 2.28
CA ALA A 116 -13.44 0.31 1.25
C ALA A 116 -12.50 0.91 0.19
N ALA A 117 -11.40 1.55 0.61
CA ALA A 117 -10.39 2.08 -0.31
C ALA A 117 -9.70 0.98 -1.13
N GLN A 118 -9.39 -0.17 -0.53
CA GLN A 118 -8.85 -1.33 -1.24
C GLN A 118 -9.83 -1.86 -2.28
N ARG A 119 -11.10 -2.04 -1.92
CA ARG A 119 -12.15 -2.47 -2.86
C ARG A 119 -12.33 -1.49 -4.00
N ALA A 120 -12.36 -0.19 -3.73
CA ALA A 120 -12.44 0.84 -4.76
C ALA A 120 -11.25 0.76 -5.73
N ARG A 121 -10.02 0.61 -5.21
CA ARG A 121 -8.81 0.43 -6.02
C ARG A 121 -8.85 -0.84 -6.86
N GLU A 122 -9.32 -1.95 -6.29
CA GLU A 122 -9.49 -3.21 -7.01
C GLU A 122 -10.56 -3.11 -8.10
N GLU A 123 -11.69 -2.46 -7.83
CA GLU A 123 -12.73 -2.21 -8.82
C GLU A 123 -12.21 -1.32 -9.94
N THR A 124 -11.44 -0.27 -9.65
CA THR A 124 -10.77 0.54 -10.67
C THR A 124 -9.69 -0.27 -11.40
N ARG A 125 -8.96 -1.16 -10.75
CA ARG A 125 -7.95 -2.02 -11.38
C ARG A 125 -8.59 -3.08 -12.28
N ARG A 126 -9.72 -3.66 -11.88
CA ARG A 126 -10.53 -4.57 -12.72
C ARG A 126 -11.19 -3.82 -13.88
N LYS A 127 -11.62 -2.57 -13.67
CA LYS A 127 -12.11 -1.68 -14.74
C LYS A 127 -10.97 -1.13 -15.62
N SER A 128 -9.73 -1.12 -15.13
CA SER A 128 -8.52 -0.75 -15.85
C SER A 128 -8.04 -1.90 -16.73
N ALA A 129 -8.79 -2.18 -17.80
CA ALA A 129 -8.26 -2.37 -19.15
C ALA A 129 -7.20 -3.45 -19.44
N LEU A 130 -6.84 -4.36 -18.52
CA LEU A 130 -5.77 -5.35 -18.78
C LEU A 130 -6.24 -6.75 -19.21
N ASP A 131 -7.54 -7.08 -19.08
CA ASP A 131 -8.13 -8.22 -19.82
C ASP A 131 -8.67 -7.78 -21.19
N SER A 132 -8.65 -6.49 -21.51
CA SER A 132 -9.01 -5.94 -22.83
C SER A 132 -7.84 -5.25 -23.53
N PHE A 133 -6.59 -5.64 -23.24
CA PHE A 133 -5.42 -5.14 -23.97
C PHE A 133 -5.17 -5.87 -25.30
N SER A 134 -6.12 -6.67 -25.78
CA SER A 134 -6.30 -6.69 -27.23
C SER A 134 -7.03 -5.39 -27.55
N LEU A 135 -6.39 -4.44 -28.25
CA LEU A 135 -7.08 -3.35 -28.93
C LEU A 135 -7.87 -3.99 -30.09
N PRO A 136 -9.08 -4.56 -29.86
CA PRO A 136 -9.66 -5.51 -30.79
C PRO A 136 -10.05 -4.72 -32.03
N GLY A 137 -9.41 -5.04 -33.15
CA GLY A 137 -9.65 -4.38 -34.43
C GLY A 137 -8.92 -3.05 -34.66
N LYS A 138 -8.08 -2.55 -33.74
CA LYS A 138 -7.25 -1.34 -33.98
C LYS A 138 -5.76 -1.64 -34.12
N LEU A 139 -5.17 -2.36 -33.16
CA LEU A 139 -3.75 -2.71 -33.24
C LEU A 139 -3.57 -3.87 -34.22
N ALA A 140 -2.77 -3.63 -35.26
CA ALA A 140 -2.21 -4.73 -36.02
C ALA A 140 -0.91 -5.14 -35.31
N ASP A 141 -0.93 -6.24 -34.58
CA ASP A 141 0.23 -6.68 -33.80
C ASP A 141 1.31 -7.37 -34.67
N CYS A 142 2.51 -7.57 -34.14
CA CYS A 142 3.60 -8.35 -34.74
C CYS A 142 3.69 -9.77 -34.13
N GLU A 143 4.44 -10.67 -34.77
CA GLU A 143 4.55 -12.07 -34.32
C GLU A 143 5.46 -12.23 -33.09
N THR A 144 6.47 -11.37 -32.94
CA THR A 144 7.41 -11.44 -31.81
C THR A 144 6.81 -10.86 -30.52
N LYS A 145 7.21 -11.42 -29.38
CA LYS A 145 6.93 -10.89 -28.04
C LYS A 145 8.15 -10.27 -27.37
N ASP A 146 9.30 -10.31 -28.02
CA ASP A 146 10.53 -9.72 -27.49
C ASP A 146 10.54 -8.20 -27.76
N SER A 147 10.50 -7.42 -26.68
CA SER A 147 10.48 -5.96 -26.73
C SER A 147 11.77 -5.34 -27.28
N ASN A 148 12.87 -6.08 -27.33
CA ASN A 148 14.14 -5.56 -27.84
C ASN A 148 14.18 -5.48 -29.38
N ILE A 149 13.32 -6.24 -30.05
CA ILE A 149 13.24 -6.30 -31.52
C ILE A 149 11.89 -5.82 -32.06
N ALA A 150 10.88 -5.72 -31.20
CA ALA A 150 9.56 -5.24 -31.59
C ALA A 150 9.57 -3.73 -31.86
N GLU A 151 9.00 -3.33 -32.99
CA GLU A 151 8.81 -1.94 -33.39
C GLU A 151 7.31 -1.60 -33.44
N LEU A 152 6.93 -0.43 -32.92
CA LEU A 152 5.56 0.08 -32.99
C LEU A 152 5.50 1.35 -33.85
N TYR A 153 4.70 1.31 -34.91
CA TYR A 153 4.46 2.46 -35.79
C TYR A 153 3.10 3.09 -35.48
N LEU A 154 3.12 4.37 -35.14
CA LEU A 154 1.92 5.20 -34.99
C LEU A 154 1.62 5.89 -36.32
N VAL A 155 0.41 5.70 -36.84
CA VAL A 155 0.02 6.23 -38.16
C VAL A 155 -1.27 7.02 -38.07
N GLU A 156 -1.40 8.08 -38.88
CA GLU A 156 -2.60 8.92 -38.88
C GLU A 156 -3.73 8.27 -39.69
N GLY A 157 -4.77 7.84 -38.99
CA GLY A 157 -5.99 7.31 -39.59
C GLY A 157 -5.87 5.90 -40.17
N ASP A 158 -7.04 5.33 -40.51
CA ASP A 158 -7.13 3.96 -41.03
C ASP A 158 -6.60 3.84 -42.46
N SER A 159 -6.56 4.94 -43.22
CA SER A 159 -6.05 4.96 -44.59
C SER A 159 -4.54 4.71 -44.62
N ALA A 160 -3.76 5.49 -43.85
CA ALA A 160 -2.32 5.24 -43.69
C ALA A 160 -2.07 3.91 -42.96
N GLY A 161 -2.94 3.55 -42.00
CA GLY A 161 -2.92 2.26 -41.31
C GLY A 161 -3.05 1.06 -42.23
N GLY A 162 -3.92 1.12 -43.24
CA GLY A 162 -4.09 0.06 -44.23
C GLY A 162 -2.81 -0.17 -45.04
N SER A 163 -2.25 0.89 -45.61
CA SER A 163 -1.02 0.84 -46.40
C SER A 163 0.18 0.36 -45.58
N ALA A 164 0.34 0.89 -44.36
CA ALA A 164 1.40 0.47 -43.45
C ALA A 164 1.24 -0.99 -43.01
N LYS A 165 0.01 -1.44 -42.75
CA LYS A 165 -0.28 -2.84 -42.38
C LYS A 165 0.11 -3.82 -43.51
N THR A 166 -0.13 -3.46 -44.77
CA THR A 166 0.24 -4.31 -45.91
C THR A 166 1.73 -4.30 -46.23
N GLY A 167 2.43 -3.18 -45.98
CA GLY A 167 3.85 -3.02 -46.32
C GLY A 167 4.84 -3.48 -45.24
N ARG A 168 4.37 -3.73 -44.01
CA ARG A 168 5.24 -4.05 -42.87
C ARG A 168 5.84 -5.45 -42.91
N ASN A 169 6.94 -5.63 -42.21
CA ASN A 169 7.40 -6.95 -41.80
C ASN A 169 6.64 -7.41 -40.55
N ARG A 170 5.66 -8.31 -40.74
CA ARG A 170 4.80 -8.82 -39.64
C ARG A 170 5.57 -9.51 -38.51
N LYS A 171 6.81 -9.94 -38.73
CA LYS A 171 7.62 -10.61 -37.69
C LYS A 171 7.90 -9.70 -36.50
N PHE A 172 8.18 -8.42 -36.74
CA PHE A 172 8.61 -7.50 -35.69
C PHE A 172 7.95 -6.12 -35.71
N GLN A 173 7.14 -5.79 -36.72
CA GLN A 173 6.53 -4.47 -36.87
C GLN A 173 5.03 -4.48 -36.57
N ALA A 174 4.63 -3.75 -35.52
CA ALA A 174 3.25 -3.50 -35.14
C ALA A 174 2.78 -2.13 -35.66
N ILE A 175 1.50 -2.02 -36.08
CA ILE A 175 0.91 -0.77 -36.59
C ILE A 175 -0.28 -0.39 -35.72
N LEU A 176 -0.25 0.83 -35.18
CA LEU A 176 -1.34 1.43 -34.42
C LEU A 176 -1.85 2.70 -35.12
N PRO A 177 -3.00 2.64 -35.82
CA PRO A 177 -3.64 3.81 -36.38
C PRO A 177 -4.27 4.67 -35.28
N LEU A 178 -3.92 5.96 -35.26
CA LEU A 178 -4.51 6.98 -34.40
C LEU A 178 -5.68 7.64 -35.13
N ARG A 179 -6.81 7.80 -34.44
CA ARG A 179 -7.98 8.50 -34.97
C ARG A 179 -8.16 9.84 -34.25
N GLY A 180 -8.31 10.90 -35.03
CA GLY A 180 -8.49 12.25 -34.49
C GLY A 180 -7.20 12.88 -33.99
N LYS A 181 -7.30 14.08 -33.42
CA LYS A 181 -6.16 14.81 -32.88
C LYS A 181 -5.88 14.36 -31.46
N VAL A 182 -4.62 14.05 -31.17
CA VAL A 182 -4.16 13.79 -29.80
C VAL A 182 -4.41 15.03 -28.94
N LEU A 183 -4.93 14.81 -27.74
CA LEU A 183 -5.27 15.88 -26.80
C LEU A 183 -4.00 16.63 -26.36
N ASN A 184 -4.07 17.97 -26.24
CA ASN A 184 -2.99 18.74 -25.65
C ASN A 184 -3.02 18.58 -24.12
N VAL A 185 -2.12 17.75 -23.61
CA VAL A 185 -1.99 17.40 -22.18
C VAL A 185 -1.67 18.59 -21.28
N GLU A 186 -1.06 19.67 -21.78
CA GLU A 186 -0.74 20.86 -20.99
C GLU A 186 -2.00 21.65 -20.60
N ARG A 187 -3.09 21.50 -21.36
CA ARG A 187 -4.34 22.26 -21.17
C ARG A 187 -5.46 21.43 -20.55
N VAL A 188 -5.18 20.21 -20.08
CA VAL A 188 -6.18 19.31 -19.51
C VAL A 188 -5.72 18.69 -18.19
N THR A 189 -6.67 18.40 -17.32
CA THR A 189 -6.44 17.69 -16.06
C THR A 189 -6.10 16.23 -16.32
N GLU A 190 -5.31 15.62 -15.42
CA GLU A 190 -4.91 14.21 -15.48
C GLU A 190 -6.11 13.26 -15.69
N ALA A 191 -7.22 13.50 -14.98
CA ALA A 191 -8.45 12.71 -15.11
C ALA A 191 -9.05 12.73 -16.54
N ARG A 192 -8.81 13.79 -17.32
CA ARG A 192 -9.29 13.95 -18.69
C ARG A 192 -8.29 13.42 -19.72
N ALA A 193 -7.01 13.29 -19.34
CA ALA A 193 -5.98 12.71 -20.20
C ALA A 193 -6.09 11.18 -20.25
N PHE A 194 -6.53 10.56 -19.16
CA PHE A 194 -6.68 9.10 -19.02
C PHE A 194 -8.11 8.58 -19.15
N SER A 195 -9.09 9.47 -19.39
CA SER A 195 -10.49 9.11 -19.71
C SER A 195 -10.65 8.74 -21.18
#